data_AF-A0A1A0NGU8-F1
#
_entry.id   AF-A0A1A0NGU8-F1
#
_cell.length_a   1.000
_cell.length_b   1.000
_cell.length_c   1.000
_cell.angle_alpha   90.00
_cell.angle_beta   90.00
_cell.angle_gamma   90.00
#
_symmetry.space_group_name_H-M   'P 1'
#
loop_
_entity.id
_entity.type
_entity.pdbx_description
1 polymer ?
#
loop_
_entity_poly.entity_id
_entity_poly.type
_entity_poly.pdbx_seq_one_letter_code
_entity_poly.pdbx_strand_id
1 'polypeptide(L)'
;MTGARGHHITTADVVITRRNDPTITVYDPDDRTQRLVRAPVRNGRRWRVLAVDNTAEHQRIAARRLGDGAWAVFSGDYLRQQVQLGHAVTVHAAQGVTADTTHAVLADTASRNLAYVALTRGRASNHAYLYQRDPVEADHAHSHDLADVEGVHLARRGTPIQAARALRQVIGRDEPAQTAHQIAASTLTQNLPERIASLVVEHQQAVTRRRSNYQKTQRTQRDRALDRDLGLNHSRNQEHGYDLSLYPPRCCAPADRSQTCVVTTDSGLED
;
A
#
# COMPACT_ATOMS: atom_id res chain seq x y z
N MET A 1 -4.35 29.74 -5.12
CA MET A 1 -3.27 29.83 -4.11
C MET A 1 -2.28 28.71 -4.35
N THR A 2 -1.00 28.86 -4.00
CA THR A 2 0.01 27.82 -4.29
C THR A 2 0.30 26.98 -3.05
N GLY A 3 0.13 25.66 -3.16
CA GLY A 3 0.53 24.67 -2.16
C GLY A 3 1.90 24.07 -2.44
N ALA A 4 2.17 22.92 -1.83
CA ALA A 4 3.38 22.16 -2.09
C ALA A 4 3.50 21.75 -3.57
N ARG A 5 4.75 21.62 -4.05
CA ARG A 5 5.09 21.29 -5.45
C ARG A 5 4.56 22.27 -6.49
N GLY A 6 4.30 23.52 -6.09
CA GLY A 6 3.78 24.56 -6.98
C GLY A 6 2.33 24.35 -7.40
N HIS A 7 1.59 23.45 -6.75
CA HIS A 7 0.21 23.15 -7.14
C HIS A 7 -0.73 24.34 -6.87
N HIS A 8 -1.53 24.69 -7.87
CA HIS A 8 -2.59 25.68 -7.72
C HIS A 8 -3.80 25.04 -7.05
N ILE A 9 -4.10 25.51 -5.83
CA ILE A 9 -5.24 25.10 -5.02
C ILE A 9 -6.32 26.18 -5.11
N THR A 10 -7.54 25.73 -5.36
CA THR A 10 -8.78 26.50 -5.50
C THR A 10 -9.87 25.95 -4.58
N THR A 11 -11.00 26.66 -4.50
CA THR A 11 -12.17 26.22 -3.74
C THR A 11 -12.73 24.92 -4.34
N ALA A 12 -13.22 24.02 -3.49
CA ALA A 12 -13.72 22.67 -3.81
C ALA A 12 -12.66 21.60 -4.13
N ASP A 13 -11.39 21.97 -4.28
CA ASP A 13 -10.30 21.00 -4.45
C ASP A 13 -10.17 20.06 -3.25
N VAL A 14 -9.71 18.84 -3.51
CA VAL A 14 -9.32 17.91 -2.45
C VAL A 14 -7.83 18.06 -2.22
N VAL A 15 -7.43 18.29 -0.97
CA VAL A 15 -6.04 18.38 -0.55
C VAL A 15 -5.70 17.28 0.46
N ILE A 16 -4.43 16.90 0.53
CA ILE A 16 -3.89 15.93 1.47
C ILE A 16 -2.74 16.54 2.27
N THR A 17 -2.70 16.26 3.56
CA THR A 17 -1.62 16.69 4.46
C THR A 17 -0.50 15.66 4.52
N ARG A 18 0.76 16.10 4.43
CA ARG A 18 1.95 15.24 4.35
C ARG A 18 2.78 15.13 5.63
N ARG A 19 2.46 15.95 6.64
CA ARG A 19 3.13 15.94 7.94
C ARG A 19 2.11 15.93 9.08
N ASN A 20 2.48 15.34 10.20
CA ASN A 20 1.72 15.47 11.44
C ASN A 20 2.03 16.83 12.05
N ASP A 21 1.00 17.60 12.40
CA ASP A 21 1.16 18.84 13.14
C ASP A 21 0.06 18.95 14.21
N PRO A 22 0.39 18.77 15.50
CA PRO A 22 -0.56 18.87 16.58
C PRO A 22 -0.92 20.32 16.96
N THR A 23 -0.17 21.31 16.47
CA THR A 23 -0.40 22.73 16.79
C THR A 23 -1.55 23.32 16.00
N ILE A 24 -1.84 22.74 14.82
CA ILE A 24 -2.95 23.17 13.98
C ILE A 24 -4.26 22.76 14.64
N THR A 25 -5.06 23.78 14.95
CA THR A 25 -6.35 23.59 15.59
C THR A 25 -7.35 23.01 14.60
N VAL A 26 -8.09 22.01 15.08
CA VAL A 26 -9.19 21.38 14.35
C VAL A 26 -10.48 21.66 15.11
N TYR A 27 -11.52 22.05 14.39
CA TYR A 27 -12.83 22.42 14.93
C TYR A 27 -13.89 21.37 14.60
N ASP A 28 -14.95 21.36 15.40
CA ASP A 28 -16.07 20.45 15.26
C ASP A 28 -16.84 20.67 13.93
N PRO A 29 -17.34 19.62 13.26
CA PRO A 29 -18.15 19.75 12.05
C PRO A 29 -19.39 20.65 12.21
N ASP A 30 -20.05 20.57 13.37
CA ASP A 30 -21.36 21.18 13.63
C ASP A 30 -21.21 22.53 14.36
N ASP A 31 -20.17 22.69 15.19
CA ASP A 31 -19.83 23.95 15.86
C ASP A 31 -18.37 24.39 15.62
N ARG A 32 -18.19 25.39 14.75
CA ARG A 32 -16.86 25.93 14.40
C ARG A 32 -16.19 26.72 15.54
N THR A 33 -16.88 26.99 16.64
CA THR A 33 -16.28 27.61 17.83
C THR A 33 -15.64 26.57 18.75
N GLN A 34 -16.07 25.31 18.65
CA GLN A 34 -15.58 24.23 19.48
C GLN A 34 -14.32 23.60 18.89
N ARG A 35 -13.24 23.56 19.71
CA ARG A 35 -11.97 22.91 19.35
C ARG A 35 -12.01 21.42 19.69
N LEU A 36 -11.61 20.57 18.74
CA LEU A 36 -11.47 19.13 18.94
C LEU A 36 -10.10 18.79 19.54
N VAL A 37 -10.08 18.51 20.84
CA VAL A 37 -8.85 18.29 21.65
C VAL A 37 -8.06 17.02 21.26
N ARG A 38 -8.67 16.07 20.53
CA ARG A 38 -8.05 14.78 20.13
C ARG A 38 -8.04 14.51 18.63
N ALA A 39 -8.12 15.55 17.80
CA ALA A 39 -8.20 15.39 16.35
C ALA A 39 -7.06 16.11 15.58
N PRO A 40 -5.78 16.04 16.02
CA PRO A 40 -4.68 16.83 15.43
C PRO A 40 -4.48 16.50 13.97
N VAL A 41 -3.96 17.43 13.17
CA VAL A 41 -3.68 17.17 11.75
C VAL A 41 -2.64 16.04 11.63
N ARG A 42 -2.93 15.06 10.77
CA ARG A 42 -2.07 13.88 10.54
C ARG A 42 -1.70 13.75 9.07
N ASN A 43 -0.55 13.16 8.80
CA ASN A 43 -0.15 12.72 7.48
C ASN A 43 -1.21 11.75 6.91
N GLY A 44 -1.55 11.91 5.63
CA GLY A 44 -2.52 11.10 4.92
C GLY A 44 -3.98 11.56 5.05
N ARG A 45 -4.27 12.59 5.84
CA ARG A 45 -5.65 13.10 5.96
C ARG A 45 -6.03 13.93 4.74
N ARG A 46 -7.22 13.65 4.21
CA ARG A 46 -7.81 14.37 3.08
C ARG A 46 -8.85 15.39 3.53
N TRP A 47 -8.82 16.54 2.88
CA TRP A 47 -9.63 17.69 3.20
C TRP A 47 -10.19 18.29 1.91
N ARG A 48 -11.45 18.71 1.93
CA ARG A 48 -12.07 19.51 0.88
C ARG A 48 -11.84 20.98 1.19
N VAL A 49 -11.24 21.72 0.28
CA VAL A 49 -11.05 23.17 0.40
C VAL A 49 -12.40 23.87 0.24
N LEU A 50 -12.70 24.77 1.15
CA LEU A 50 -13.99 25.47 1.20
C LEU A 50 -13.85 26.96 0.97
N ALA A 51 -12.73 27.53 1.38
CA ALA A 51 -12.38 28.91 1.08
C ALA A 51 -10.88 29.04 0.95
N VAL A 52 -10.47 29.91 0.03
CA VAL A 52 -9.08 30.29 -0.21
C VAL A 52 -8.97 31.78 0.05
N ASP A 53 -8.04 32.15 0.92
CA ASP A 53 -7.63 33.52 1.11
C ASP A 53 -6.24 33.69 0.50
N ASN A 54 -6.16 34.46 -0.58
CA ASN A 54 -4.95 34.69 -1.35
C ASN A 54 -4.33 36.07 -1.06
N THR A 55 -4.75 36.74 0.01
CA THR A 55 -4.17 38.03 0.42
C THR A 55 -2.67 37.87 0.67
N ALA A 56 -1.85 38.76 0.10
CA ALA A 56 -0.39 38.64 0.10
C ALA A 56 0.22 38.47 1.50
N GLU A 57 -0.40 39.09 2.51
CA GLU A 57 0.05 39.09 3.90
C GLU A 57 -0.35 37.81 4.67
N HIS A 58 -1.47 37.16 4.30
CA HIS A 58 -2.08 36.10 5.11
C HIS A 58 -2.68 34.98 4.25
N GLN A 59 -1.86 34.35 3.41
CA GLN A 59 -2.30 33.21 2.60
C GLN A 59 -2.75 32.03 3.48
N ARG A 60 -4.02 31.65 3.35
CA ARG A 60 -4.63 30.56 4.13
C ARG A 60 -5.74 29.87 3.37
N ILE A 61 -6.01 28.62 3.72
CA ILE A 61 -7.19 27.89 3.27
C ILE A 61 -7.97 27.37 4.46
N ALA A 62 -9.29 27.45 4.36
CA ALA A 62 -10.21 26.73 5.22
C ALA A 62 -10.61 25.43 4.53
N ALA A 63 -10.49 24.31 5.23
CA ALA A 63 -10.78 23.00 4.67
C ALA A 63 -11.54 22.10 5.64
N ARG A 64 -12.36 21.21 5.08
CA ARG A 64 -13.18 20.24 5.80
C ARG A 64 -12.69 18.82 5.56
N ARG A 65 -12.47 18.05 6.61
CA ARG A 65 -11.97 16.68 6.53
C ARG A 65 -13.04 15.75 5.96
N LEU A 66 -12.64 14.86 5.04
CA LEU A 66 -13.58 14.01 4.30
C LEU A 66 -14.19 12.85 5.12
N GLY A 67 -13.61 12.50 6.28
CA GLY A 67 -14.10 11.38 7.10
C GLY A 67 -15.10 11.79 8.18
N ASP A 68 -14.70 12.69 9.07
CA ASP A 68 -15.48 13.15 10.23
C ASP A 68 -16.11 14.54 10.00
N GLY A 69 -15.82 15.21 8.88
CA GLY A 69 -16.32 16.54 8.60
C GLY A 69 -15.66 17.66 9.40
N ALA A 70 -14.61 17.40 10.16
CA ALA A 70 -13.94 18.39 11.00
C ALA A 70 -13.28 19.50 10.19
N TRP A 71 -13.16 20.70 10.77
CA TRP A 71 -12.63 21.88 10.08
C TRP A 71 -11.20 22.19 10.50
N ALA A 72 -10.38 22.69 9.58
CA ALA A 72 -9.06 23.23 9.89
C ALA A 72 -8.73 24.40 8.96
N VAL A 73 -7.85 25.29 9.45
CA VAL A 73 -7.26 26.36 8.64
C VAL A 73 -5.77 26.07 8.48
N PHE A 74 -5.31 26.01 7.23
CA PHE A 74 -3.90 25.85 6.90
C PHE A 74 -3.34 27.16 6.39
N SER A 75 -2.19 27.59 6.91
CA SER A 75 -1.54 28.84 6.55
C SER A 75 0.00 28.69 6.59
N GLY A 76 0.69 29.72 6.12
CA GLY A 76 2.15 29.83 6.23
C GLY A 76 2.92 28.66 5.58
N ASP A 77 4.02 28.26 6.21
CA ASP A 77 4.93 27.24 5.67
C ASP A 77 4.28 25.86 5.62
N TYR A 78 3.41 25.55 6.59
CA TYR A 78 2.70 24.27 6.59
C TYR A 78 1.87 24.12 5.31
N LEU A 79 1.16 25.17 4.91
CA LEU A 79 0.38 25.18 3.69
C LEU A 79 1.25 25.04 2.44
N ARG A 80 2.36 25.80 2.36
CA ARG A 80 3.23 25.82 1.18
C ARG A 80 4.05 24.55 1.00
N GLN A 81 4.34 23.82 2.08
CA GLN A 81 5.26 22.68 2.03
C GLN A 81 4.57 21.34 2.30
N GLN A 82 3.47 21.32 3.05
CA GLN A 82 2.87 20.07 3.57
C GLN A 82 1.45 19.81 3.08
N VAL A 83 0.85 20.74 2.34
CA VAL A 83 -0.48 20.58 1.73
C VAL A 83 -0.33 20.52 0.22
N GLN A 84 -0.84 19.45 -0.38
CA GLN A 84 -0.85 19.23 -1.82
C GLN A 84 -2.23 18.77 -2.29
N LEU A 85 -2.51 18.91 -3.59
CA LEU A 85 -3.69 18.29 -4.21
C LEU A 85 -3.72 16.78 -3.92
N GLY A 86 -4.88 16.29 -3.51
CA GLY A 86 -5.13 14.92 -3.06
C GLY A 86 -6.17 14.19 -3.92
N HIS A 87 -6.38 14.63 -5.17
CA HIS A 87 -7.28 13.98 -6.13
C HIS A 87 -6.80 12.57 -6.48
N ALA A 88 -5.48 12.40 -6.62
CA ALA A 88 -4.82 11.12 -6.78
C ALA A 88 -3.79 10.95 -5.66
N VAL A 89 -3.76 9.77 -5.05
CA VAL A 89 -2.79 9.42 -4.00
C VAL A 89 -2.07 8.14 -4.37
N THR A 90 -0.89 7.91 -3.82
CA THR A 90 -0.18 6.65 -4.06
C THR A 90 -0.92 5.47 -3.41
N VAL A 91 -0.78 4.25 -3.95
CA VAL A 91 -1.34 3.01 -3.35
C VAL A 91 -0.96 2.87 -1.89
N HIS A 92 0.30 3.18 -1.57
CA HIS A 92 0.80 3.14 -0.20
C HIS A 92 0.11 4.17 0.71
N ALA A 93 -0.14 5.39 0.22
CA ALA A 93 -0.85 6.42 0.99
C ALA A 93 -2.34 6.12 1.19
N ALA A 94 -2.94 5.25 0.37
CA ALA A 94 -4.32 4.80 0.48
C ALA A 94 -4.49 3.55 1.36
N GLN A 95 -3.43 3.04 1.98
CA GLN A 95 -3.52 1.85 2.83
C GLN A 95 -4.44 2.12 4.04
N GLY A 96 -5.47 1.28 4.21
CA GLY A 96 -6.46 1.41 5.28
C GLY A 96 -7.59 2.40 5.00
N VAL A 97 -7.61 3.03 3.81
CA VAL A 97 -8.73 3.84 3.35
C VAL A 97 -9.68 2.94 2.54
N THR A 98 -10.93 2.82 2.99
CA THR A 98 -12.01 2.22 2.20
C THR A 98 -12.76 3.31 1.44
N ALA A 99 -13.08 3.03 0.19
CA ALA A 99 -13.80 3.91 -0.73
C ALA A 99 -15.02 3.16 -1.28
N ASP A 100 -15.99 3.84 -1.86
CA ASP A 100 -17.08 3.18 -2.58
C ASP A 100 -16.62 2.75 -3.96
N THR A 101 -15.88 3.63 -4.63
CA THR A 101 -15.27 3.36 -5.93
C THR A 101 -13.79 3.66 -5.91
N THR A 102 -12.99 2.75 -6.44
CA THR A 102 -11.56 2.97 -6.67
C THR A 102 -11.27 3.10 -8.16
N HIS A 103 -10.36 4.02 -8.49
CA HIS A 103 -9.76 4.14 -9.81
C HIS A 103 -8.24 4.03 -9.64
N ALA A 104 -7.70 2.85 -9.94
CA ALA A 104 -6.29 2.56 -9.83
C ALA A 104 -5.58 2.81 -11.17
N VAL A 105 -4.50 3.58 -11.17
CA VAL A 105 -3.60 3.71 -12.32
C VAL A 105 -2.34 2.91 -12.03
N LEU A 106 -2.22 1.76 -12.70
CA LEU A 106 -1.19 0.76 -12.46
C LEU A 106 -0.20 0.76 -13.62
N ALA A 107 1.09 0.88 -13.31
CA ALA A 107 2.15 0.57 -14.27
C ALA A 107 2.08 -0.92 -14.64
N ASP A 108 2.49 -1.25 -15.86
CA ASP A 108 2.70 -2.62 -16.29
C ASP A 108 3.79 -3.33 -15.47
N THR A 109 4.67 -2.58 -14.80
CA THR A 109 5.69 -3.07 -13.84
C THR A 109 5.18 -3.28 -12.42
N ALA A 110 3.93 -2.91 -12.11
CA ALA A 110 3.38 -3.06 -10.76
C ALA A 110 3.40 -4.52 -10.27
N SER A 111 3.53 -4.70 -8.95
CA SER A 111 3.49 -6.01 -8.31
C SER A 111 2.06 -6.46 -8.02
N ARG A 112 1.87 -7.77 -7.82
CA ARG A 112 0.61 -8.37 -7.38
C ARG A 112 0.08 -7.70 -6.12
N ASN A 113 0.95 -7.41 -5.15
CA ASN A 113 0.56 -6.85 -3.86
C ASN A 113 -0.01 -5.44 -4.02
N LEU A 114 0.61 -4.61 -4.87
CA LEU A 114 0.11 -3.28 -5.21
C LEU A 114 -1.24 -3.34 -5.92
N ALA A 115 -1.37 -4.22 -6.92
CA ALA A 115 -2.62 -4.42 -7.64
C ALA A 115 -3.74 -4.91 -6.71
N TYR A 116 -3.45 -5.86 -5.83
CA TYR A 116 -4.39 -6.36 -4.83
C TYR A 116 -4.88 -5.22 -3.93
N VAL A 117 -3.97 -4.43 -3.36
CA VAL A 117 -4.35 -3.31 -2.50
C VAL A 117 -5.21 -2.31 -3.27
N ALA A 118 -4.81 -1.92 -4.48
CA ALA A 118 -5.54 -0.93 -5.26
C ALA A 118 -6.94 -1.40 -5.67
N LEU A 119 -7.09 -2.68 -6.01
CA LEU A 119 -8.33 -3.29 -6.51
C LEU A 119 -9.26 -3.86 -5.43
N THR A 120 -8.93 -3.66 -4.15
CA THR A 120 -9.74 -4.16 -3.01
C THR A 120 -10.20 -3.06 -2.05
N ARG A 121 -9.85 -1.79 -2.29
CA ARG A 121 -10.31 -0.68 -1.42
C ARG A 121 -11.75 -0.24 -1.70
N GLY A 122 -12.29 -0.53 -2.87
CA GLY A 122 -13.64 -0.13 -3.31
C GLY A 122 -14.70 -1.11 -2.83
N ARG A 123 -15.73 -0.60 -2.15
CA ARG A 123 -16.88 -1.38 -1.66
C ARG A 123 -17.84 -1.76 -2.79
N ALA A 124 -18.09 -0.84 -3.72
CA ALA A 124 -19.06 -1.00 -4.79
C ALA A 124 -18.40 -1.36 -6.13
N SER A 125 -17.31 -0.67 -6.49
CA SER A 125 -16.59 -0.95 -7.73
C SER A 125 -15.10 -0.65 -7.62
N ASN A 126 -14.31 -1.40 -8.40
CA ASN A 126 -12.87 -1.21 -8.51
C ASN A 126 -12.48 -1.18 -9.99
N HIS A 127 -11.92 -0.06 -10.44
CA HIS A 127 -11.47 0.13 -11.82
C HIS A 127 -9.95 0.21 -11.87
N ALA A 128 -9.32 -0.47 -12.81
CA ALA A 128 -7.90 -0.34 -13.08
C ALA A 128 -7.65 0.17 -14.51
N TYR A 129 -6.75 1.14 -14.61
CA TYR A 129 -6.19 1.67 -15.83
C TYR A 129 -4.72 1.26 -15.86
N LEU A 130 -4.34 0.49 -16.87
CA LEU A 130 -2.98 0.00 -17.04
C LEU A 130 -2.28 0.87 -18.06
N TYR A 131 -1.09 1.35 -17.71
CA TYR A 131 -0.21 2.04 -18.63
C TYR A 131 1.11 1.26 -18.74
N GLN A 132 1.65 1.22 -19.95
CA GLN A 132 2.95 0.63 -20.24
C GLN A 132 3.91 1.79 -20.47
N ARG A 133 5.05 1.80 -19.78
CA ARG A 133 6.16 2.68 -20.18
C ARG A 133 6.81 2.05 -21.40
N ASP A 134 6.84 2.76 -22.52
CA ASP A 134 7.59 2.30 -23.68
C ASP A 134 9.08 2.53 -23.38
N PRO A 135 9.94 1.50 -23.36
CA PRO A 135 11.37 1.67 -23.03
C PRO A 135 12.13 2.54 -24.05
N VAL A 136 11.54 2.82 -25.22
CA VAL A 136 12.09 3.75 -26.22
C VAL A 136 12.03 5.22 -25.74
N GLU A 137 11.26 5.53 -24.70
CA GLU A 137 11.16 6.88 -24.13
C GLU A 137 12.15 7.13 -22.98
N ALA A 138 12.85 6.09 -22.49
CA ALA A 138 13.82 6.21 -21.40
C ALA A 138 15.27 6.36 -21.87
N ASP A 139 15.58 5.96 -23.11
CA ASP A 139 16.88 6.16 -23.75
C ASP A 139 16.65 6.80 -25.12
N HIS A 140 17.17 8.01 -25.29
CA HIS A 140 17.11 8.85 -26.49
C HIS A 140 16.95 8.11 -27.83
N ALA A 141 15.74 8.11 -28.39
CA ALA A 141 15.51 7.79 -29.80
C ALA A 141 15.04 9.05 -30.54
N HIS A 142 16.01 9.82 -31.04
CA HIS A 142 15.81 10.69 -32.20
C HIS A 142 15.51 9.81 -33.43
N SER A 143 14.30 9.29 -33.55
CA SER A 143 13.81 8.81 -34.85
C SER A 143 12.97 9.91 -35.47
N HIS A 144 13.63 10.70 -36.33
CA HIS A 144 12.98 11.51 -37.35
C HIS A 144 12.00 10.61 -38.12
N ASP A 145 10.71 10.76 -37.86
CA ASP A 145 9.71 11.13 -38.86
C ASP A 145 8.30 10.90 -38.30
N LEU A 146 7.51 11.99 -38.35
CA LEU A 146 6.07 12.13 -38.09
C LEU A 146 5.66 12.58 -36.67
N ALA A 147 5.47 13.91 -36.56
CA ALA A 147 4.68 14.65 -35.58
C ALA A 147 5.24 14.77 -34.14
N ASP A 148 6.38 15.44 -34.06
CA ASP A 148 6.85 16.12 -32.87
C ASP A 148 6.01 17.40 -32.65
N VAL A 149 4.87 17.26 -31.96
CA VAL A 149 4.25 18.38 -31.26
C VAL A 149 4.72 18.27 -29.82
N GLU A 150 5.76 19.03 -29.52
CA GLU A 150 6.40 19.23 -28.22
C GLU A 150 5.35 19.16 -27.08
N GLY A 151 5.38 18.08 -26.30
CA GLY A 151 4.60 17.92 -25.07
C GLY A 151 3.23 17.23 -25.17
N VAL A 152 2.80 16.71 -26.32
CA VAL A 152 1.56 15.93 -26.41
C VAL A 152 1.86 14.43 -26.45
N HIS A 153 1.92 13.80 -25.28
CA HIS A 153 1.85 12.34 -25.19
C HIS A 153 0.47 11.89 -25.71
N LEU A 154 0.41 11.42 -26.95
CA LEU A 154 -0.81 10.84 -27.53
C LEU A 154 -1.10 9.53 -26.79
N ALA A 155 -2.01 9.59 -25.81
CA ALA A 155 -2.47 8.43 -25.07
C ALA A 155 -3.12 7.42 -26.04
N ARG A 156 -2.37 6.39 -26.43
CA ARG A 156 -2.88 5.31 -27.27
C ARG A 156 -3.70 4.35 -26.42
N ARG A 157 -5.03 4.42 -26.53
CA ARG A 157 -5.92 3.49 -25.83
C ARG A 157 -5.76 2.07 -26.37
N GLY A 158 -5.33 1.15 -25.50
CA GLY A 158 -5.27 -0.28 -25.80
C GLY A 158 -6.64 -0.96 -25.87
N THR A 159 -6.64 -2.23 -26.26
CA THR A 159 -7.85 -3.07 -26.31
C THR A 159 -8.11 -3.75 -24.96
N PRO A 160 -9.36 -4.22 -24.70
CA PRO A 160 -9.66 -5.02 -23.50
C PRO A 160 -8.78 -6.27 -23.35
N ILE A 161 -8.39 -6.90 -24.47
CA ILE A 161 -7.50 -8.07 -24.47
C ILE A 161 -6.10 -7.68 -23.99
N GLN A 162 -5.57 -6.54 -24.43
CA GLN A 162 -4.28 -6.01 -23.99
C GLN A 162 -4.31 -5.67 -22.49
N ALA A 163 -5.37 -5.02 -22.01
CA ALA A 163 -5.55 -4.72 -20.58
C ALA A 163 -5.60 -6.01 -19.74
N ALA A 164 -6.36 -7.02 -20.17
CA ALA A 164 -6.44 -8.30 -19.48
C ALA A 164 -5.11 -9.07 -19.47
N ARG A 165 -4.27 -8.90 -20.51
CA ARG A 165 -2.92 -9.48 -20.56
C ARG A 165 -1.97 -8.75 -19.60
N ALA A 166 -1.94 -7.43 -19.63
CA ALA A 166 -1.12 -6.61 -18.74
C ALA A 166 -1.48 -6.86 -17.26
N LEU A 167 -2.78 -6.93 -16.93
CA LEU A 167 -3.20 -7.26 -15.57
C LEU A 167 -2.73 -8.66 -15.13
N ARG A 168 -2.78 -9.65 -16.04
CA ARG A 168 -2.26 -10.99 -15.75
C ARG A 168 -0.75 -10.99 -15.50
N GLN A 169 0.01 -10.15 -16.20
CA GLN A 169 1.45 -9.98 -15.94
C GLN A 169 1.70 -9.36 -14.56
N VAL A 170 0.97 -8.28 -14.23
CA VAL A 170 1.04 -7.63 -12.90
C VAL A 170 0.69 -8.62 -11.79
N ILE A 171 -0.40 -9.37 -11.93
CA ILE A 171 -0.78 -10.42 -10.97
C ILE A 171 0.26 -11.56 -10.97
N GLY A 172 0.95 -11.82 -12.07
CA GLY A 172 2.04 -12.79 -12.15
C GLY A 172 3.28 -12.40 -11.34
N ARG A 173 3.52 -11.10 -11.11
CA ARG A 173 4.66 -10.58 -10.34
C ARG A 173 4.40 -10.69 -8.84
N ASP A 174 4.71 -11.85 -8.29
CA ASP A 174 4.71 -12.07 -6.84
C ASP A 174 6.03 -11.57 -6.25
N GLU A 175 5.98 -10.45 -5.53
CA GLU A 175 7.10 -9.94 -4.75
C GLU A 175 6.83 -10.25 -3.27
N PRO A 176 7.29 -11.42 -2.77
CA PRO A 176 7.14 -11.71 -1.35
C PRO A 176 7.93 -10.67 -0.56
N ALA A 177 7.34 -10.21 0.55
CA ALA A 177 8.07 -9.38 1.49
C ALA A 177 9.33 -10.14 1.95
N GLN A 178 10.50 -9.64 1.58
CA GLN A 178 11.76 -10.24 1.98
C GLN A 178 12.18 -9.67 3.32
N THR A 179 12.37 -10.55 4.29
CA THR A 179 12.98 -10.19 5.56
C THR A 179 14.46 -9.87 5.37
N ALA A 180 15.03 -9.03 6.23
CA ALA A 180 16.47 -8.75 6.22
C ALA A 180 17.31 -10.05 6.27
N HIS A 181 16.83 -11.07 6.99
CA HIS A 181 17.46 -12.39 7.04
C HIS A 181 17.44 -13.11 5.67
N GLN A 182 16.33 -13.07 4.93
CA GLN A 182 16.23 -13.70 3.61
C GLN A 182 17.13 -13.02 2.60
N ILE A 183 17.22 -11.68 2.63
CA ILE A 183 18.14 -10.91 1.79
C ILE A 183 19.58 -11.30 2.13
N ALA A 184 19.94 -11.33 3.42
CA ALA A 184 21.26 -11.74 3.85
C ALA A 184 21.60 -13.18 3.42
N ALA A 185 20.63 -14.10 3.48
CA ALA A 185 20.83 -15.49 3.07
C ALA A 185 20.98 -15.68 1.54
N SER A 186 20.37 -14.81 0.72
CA SER A 186 20.49 -14.85 -0.74
C SER A 186 21.64 -14.01 -1.30
N THR A 187 22.25 -13.16 -0.46
CA THR A 187 23.40 -12.32 -0.85
C THR A 187 24.69 -13.13 -0.84
N LEU A 188 25.54 -12.94 -1.84
CA LEU A 188 26.86 -13.57 -1.88
C LEU A 188 27.68 -13.17 -0.63
N THR A 189 28.34 -14.13 0.00
CA THR A 189 29.06 -13.95 1.27
C THR A 189 30.09 -12.82 1.22
N GLN A 190 30.74 -12.62 0.08
CA GLN A 190 31.71 -11.54 -0.15
C GLN A 190 31.12 -10.12 -0.10
N ASN A 191 29.79 -10.00 -0.30
CA ASN A 191 29.07 -8.73 -0.26
C ASN A 191 28.43 -8.46 1.12
N LEU A 192 28.66 -9.33 2.10
CA LEU A 192 28.13 -9.20 3.46
C LEU A 192 29.24 -8.80 4.43
N PRO A 193 28.93 -7.94 5.43
CA PRO A 193 29.80 -7.76 6.57
C PRO A 193 30.05 -9.11 7.27
N GLU A 194 31.28 -9.33 7.74
CA GLU A 194 31.74 -10.62 8.27
C GLU A 194 30.83 -11.16 9.40
N ARG A 195 30.34 -10.28 10.26
CA ARG A 195 29.40 -10.61 11.35
C ARG A 195 28.03 -11.10 10.84
N ILE A 196 27.56 -10.57 9.72
CA ILE A 196 26.29 -11.01 9.11
C ILE A 196 26.50 -12.35 8.40
N ALA A 197 27.63 -12.50 7.70
CA ALA A 197 28.00 -13.77 7.06
C ALA A 197 28.06 -14.93 8.08
N SER A 198 28.69 -14.72 9.25
CA SER A 198 28.78 -15.74 10.29
C SER A 198 27.40 -16.16 10.82
N LEU A 199 26.51 -15.18 11.05
CA LEU A 199 25.14 -15.44 11.52
C LEU A 199 24.29 -16.18 10.47
N VAL A 200 24.45 -15.86 9.18
CA VAL A 200 23.77 -16.58 8.09
C VAL A 200 24.22 -18.04 8.06
N VAL A 201 25.51 -18.31 8.21
CA VAL A 201 26.05 -19.69 8.26
C VAL A 201 25.51 -20.44 9.46
N GLU A 202 25.55 -19.85 10.66
CA GLU A 202 25.02 -20.47 11.89
C GLU A 202 23.52 -20.79 11.76
N HIS A 203 22.75 -19.85 11.23
CA HIS A 203 21.33 -20.05 10.97
C HIS A 203 21.11 -21.23 10.00
N GLN A 204 21.86 -21.28 8.90
CA GLN A 204 21.73 -22.35 7.90
C GLN A 204 22.04 -23.73 8.50
N GLN A 205 23.05 -23.82 9.36
CA GLN A 205 23.37 -25.05 10.11
C GLN A 205 22.24 -25.42 11.07
N ALA A 206 21.71 -24.46 11.82
CA ALA A 206 20.63 -24.68 12.78
C ALA A 206 19.33 -25.17 12.10
N VAL A 207 18.95 -24.56 10.97
CA VAL A 207 17.78 -24.98 10.16
C VAL A 207 18.00 -26.38 9.59
N THR A 208 19.17 -26.66 9.04
CA THR A 208 19.49 -27.98 8.47
C THR A 208 19.40 -29.07 9.54
N ARG A 209 19.98 -28.84 10.73
CA ARG A 209 19.90 -29.75 11.87
C ARG A 209 18.47 -29.98 12.35
N ARG A 210 17.66 -28.92 12.45
CA ARG A 210 16.24 -29.04 12.84
C ARG A 210 15.46 -29.85 11.80
N ARG A 211 15.68 -29.59 10.51
CA ARG A 211 15.00 -30.30 9.42
C ARG A 211 15.36 -31.78 9.40
N SER A 212 16.64 -32.13 9.58
CA SER A 212 17.08 -33.53 9.65
C SER A 212 16.49 -34.25 10.86
N ASN A 213 16.42 -33.59 12.02
CA ASN A 213 15.84 -34.17 13.22
C ASN A 213 14.34 -34.41 13.04
N TYR A 214 13.61 -33.43 12.52
CA TYR A 214 12.19 -33.57 12.21
C TYR A 214 11.91 -34.73 11.25
N GLN A 215 12.70 -34.84 10.17
CA GLN A 215 12.57 -35.95 9.22
C GLN A 215 12.82 -37.31 9.86
N LYS A 216 13.83 -37.43 10.73
CA LYS A 216 14.09 -38.67 11.48
C LYS A 216 12.91 -39.02 12.38
N THR A 217 12.40 -38.07 13.16
CA THR A 217 11.24 -38.28 14.03
C THR A 217 9.99 -38.70 13.25
N GLN A 218 9.73 -38.06 12.10
CA GLN A 218 8.62 -38.41 11.21
C GLN A 218 8.74 -39.83 10.64
N ARG A 219 9.95 -40.26 10.24
CA ARG A 219 10.19 -41.64 9.80
C ARG A 219 9.89 -42.63 10.93
N THR A 220 10.45 -42.42 12.11
CA THR A 220 10.18 -43.29 13.28
C THR A 220 8.70 -43.35 13.64
N GLN A 221 7.95 -42.25 13.51
CA GLN A 221 6.50 -42.25 13.73
C GLN A 221 5.75 -43.07 12.68
N ARG A 222 6.15 -42.99 11.40
CA ARG A 222 5.57 -43.79 10.32
C ARG A 222 5.88 -45.27 10.49
N ASP A 223 7.13 -45.61 10.81
CA ASP A 223 7.55 -46.99 11.05
C ASP A 223 6.75 -47.60 12.20
N ARG A 224 6.60 -46.87 13.32
CA ARG A 224 5.75 -47.29 14.46
C ARG A 224 4.27 -47.41 14.11
N ALA A 225 3.76 -46.60 13.19
CA ALA A 225 2.38 -46.74 12.72
C ALA A 225 2.23 -48.01 11.88
N LEU A 226 3.19 -48.28 11.00
CA LEU A 226 3.21 -49.46 10.14
C LEU A 226 3.40 -50.75 10.96
N ASP A 227 4.23 -50.74 11.99
CA ASP A 227 4.39 -51.86 12.94
C ASP A 227 3.10 -52.14 13.73
N ARG A 228 2.31 -51.11 14.03
CA ARG A 228 0.98 -51.28 14.66
C ARG A 228 -0.02 -51.91 13.70
N ASP A 229 -0.06 -51.44 12.45
CA ASP A 229 -0.97 -51.98 11.43
C ASP A 229 -0.62 -53.44 11.06
N LEU A 230 0.67 -53.80 11.05
CA LEU A 230 1.14 -55.17 10.83
C LEU A 230 1.02 -56.08 12.06
N GLY A 231 0.53 -55.57 13.20
CA GLY A 231 0.35 -56.36 14.42
C GLY A 231 1.66 -56.83 15.09
N LEU A 232 2.79 -56.19 14.78
CA LEU A 232 4.12 -56.56 15.28
C LEU A 232 4.41 -56.03 16.70
N ASN A 233 3.47 -55.29 17.30
CA ASN A 233 3.64 -54.72 18.64
C ASN A 233 3.00 -55.60 19.72
N HIS A 234 3.82 -56.28 20.54
CA HIS A 234 3.37 -56.93 21.76
C HIS A 234 3.52 -55.98 22.97
N SER A 235 2.37 -55.63 23.58
CA SER A 235 2.15 -54.76 24.77
C SER A 235 2.40 -53.26 24.56
N ARG A 236 1.66 -52.30 25.13
CA ARG A 236 0.81 -52.26 26.33
C ARG A 236 -0.20 -51.09 26.22
N ASN A 237 -1.43 -51.30 26.68
CA ASN A 237 -2.53 -50.32 26.78
C ASN A 237 -2.13 -49.01 27.48
N GLN A 238 -2.58 -47.86 26.93
CA GLN A 238 -3.41 -46.90 27.67
C GLN A 238 -3.98 -45.81 26.74
N GLU A 239 -5.33 -45.75 26.71
CA GLU A 239 -6.16 -44.66 26.21
C GLU A 239 -5.80 -43.33 26.87
N HIS A 240 -6.02 -42.19 26.20
CA HIS A 240 -6.58 -40.95 26.78
C HIS A 240 -7.02 -40.04 25.61
N GLY A 241 -8.30 -39.68 25.58
CA GLY A 241 -8.89 -38.74 24.63
C GLY A 241 -8.93 -37.31 25.16
N TYR A 242 -8.96 -36.33 24.25
CA TYR A 242 -9.46 -34.99 24.52
C TYR A 242 -10.14 -34.42 23.27
N ASP A 243 -11.35 -33.94 23.50
CA ASP A 243 -12.24 -33.21 22.61
C ASP A 243 -11.87 -31.71 22.62
N LEU A 244 -11.90 -31.05 21.46
CA LEU A 244 -11.76 -29.60 21.36
C LEU A 244 -12.63 -29.07 20.21
N SER A 245 -13.83 -28.59 20.56
CA SER A 245 -14.69 -27.82 19.67
C SER A 245 -14.28 -26.34 19.69
N LEU A 246 -14.08 -25.75 18.51
CA LEU A 246 -13.78 -24.33 18.29
C LEU A 246 -14.94 -23.71 17.50
N TYR A 247 -15.57 -22.68 18.06
CA TYR A 247 -16.41 -21.74 17.30
C TYR A 247 -15.70 -20.37 17.23
N PRO A 248 -15.61 -19.74 16.06
CA PRO A 248 -15.16 -18.34 15.94
C PRO A 248 -16.33 -17.34 15.98
N PRO A 249 -16.14 -16.09 16.45
CA PRO A 249 -17.15 -15.04 16.40
C PRO A 249 -17.19 -14.29 15.05
N ARG A 250 -18.38 -13.76 14.73
CA ARG A 250 -18.70 -12.94 13.55
C ARG A 250 -18.25 -11.48 13.73
N CYS A 251 -17.84 -10.84 12.62
CA CYS A 251 -17.52 -9.42 12.53
C CYS A 251 -18.75 -8.56 12.13
N CYS A 252 -18.81 -7.34 12.67
CA CYS A 252 -19.81 -6.29 12.38
C CYS A 252 -19.55 -5.52 11.06
N ALA A 253 -20.60 -4.85 10.57
CA ALA A 253 -20.73 -4.14 9.29
C ALA A 253 -20.23 -2.66 9.31
N PRO A 254 -20.01 -2.00 8.14
CA PRO A 254 -19.55 -0.60 8.07
C PRO A 254 -20.66 0.43 7.82
N ALA A 255 -20.38 1.67 8.21
CA ALA A 255 -21.17 2.89 8.03
C ALA A 255 -20.98 3.52 6.62
N ASP A 256 -22.00 4.28 6.24
CA ASP A 256 -22.33 4.82 4.92
C ASP A 256 -21.74 6.23 4.68
N ARG A 257 -21.06 6.44 3.54
CA ARG A 257 -20.97 7.69 2.76
C ARG A 257 -20.04 7.55 1.55
N SER A 258 -20.55 7.94 0.38
CA SER A 258 -19.93 7.86 -0.95
C SER A 258 -18.58 8.59 -1.06
N GLN A 259 -17.48 7.85 -1.17
CA GLN A 259 -16.12 8.36 -1.39
C GLN A 259 -15.44 7.64 -2.56
N THR A 260 -15.02 8.39 -3.58
CA THR A 260 -14.17 7.87 -4.66
C THR A 260 -12.69 8.06 -4.27
N CYS A 261 -11.86 7.03 -4.48
CA CYS A 261 -10.42 7.12 -4.31
C CYS A 261 -9.71 6.82 -5.63
N VAL A 262 -8.94 7.79 -6.14
CA VAL A 262 -8.02 7.57 -7.25
C VAL A 262 -6.65 7.26 -6.67
N VAL A 263 -6.07 6.15 -7.12
CA VAL A 263 -4.84 5.63 -6.56
C VAL A 263 -3.84 5.39 -7.69
N THR A 264 -2.60 5.87 -7.54
CA THR A 264 -1.54 5.71 -8.53
C THR A 264 -0.41 4.85 -7.98
N THR A 265 0.26 4.12 -8.87
CA THR A 265 1.55 3.51 -8.57
C THR A 265 2.62 4.60 -8.64
N ASP A 266 3.32 4.82 -7.54
CA ASP A 266 4.46 5.74 -7.51
C ASP A 266 5.58 5.09 -8.33
N SER A 267 5.94 5.69 -9.45
CA SER A 267 7.21 5.39 -10.12
C SER A 267 8.12 6.54 -9.71
N GLY A 268 9.02 6.24 -8.76
CA GLY A 268 9.89 7.23 -8.13
C GLY A 268 10.51 8.19 -9.16
N LEU A 269 10.20 9.47 -8.99
CA LEU A 269 11.05 10.59 -9.38
C LEU A 269 11.59 11.14 -8.07
N GLU A 270 12.67 10.53 -7.59
CA GLU A 270 13.64 11.23 -6.76
C GLU A 270 14.63 11.87 -7.74
N ASP A 271 14.48 13.18 -7.93
CA ASP A 271 15.55 14.09 -8.38
C ASP A 271 15.74 15.14 -7.27
#